data_AF-A0A2G8LDS8-F1
#
_entry.id   AF-A0A2G8LDS8-F1
#
_cell.length_a   1.000
_cell.length_b   1.000
_cell.length_c   1.000
_cell.angle_alpha   90.00
_cell.angle_beta   90.00
_cell.angle_gamma   90.00
#
_symmetry.space_group_name_H-M   'P 1'
#
loop_
_entity.id
_entity.type
_entity.pdbx_description
1 polymer ?
#
loop_
_entity_poly.entity_id
_entity_poly.type
_entity_poly.pdbx_seq_one_letter_code
_entity_poly.pdbx_strand_id
1 'polypeptide(L)'
;MTNQKKYQLVIEITTSSGYLIRVSYDHFRISDAFSHFKLGNVGNYSGENTDAITFCPSNMDIDNCSTACQRTCEAPGICQDEVCTDGEVCFCPDGFFMKESHCVTREQCGCYVSEGQTIVPEGDFFVNAGCTRKGVCTNGEIIWDEGYVCSPNANCEERNNIRQCYCVDGYGGDGETCTSLIPAKDCQEIYDDDSTRNSGIYRIKPTGWTGSAFEVYCNMTDGGGWTVSGLPMIGTEITF
;
A
#
# COMPACT_ATOMS: atom_id res chain seq x y z
N MET A 1 -2.35 27.34 -26.53
CA MET A 1 -3.51 26.60 -27.07
C MET A 1 -3.05 25.84 -28.31
N THR A 2 -2.79 24.54 -28.20
CA THR A 2 -2.50 23.70 -29.35
C THR A 2 -3.80 23.37 -30.07
N ASN A 3 -3.90 23.76 -31.34
CA ASN A 3 -5.06 23.50 -32.19
C ASN A 3 -5.04 22.03 -32.61
N GLN A 4 -5.56 21.14 -31.77
CA GLN A 4 -5.61 19.72 -32.06
C GLN A 4 -6.76 19.46 -33.03
N LYS A 5 -6.44 19.16 -34.30
CA LYS A 5 -7.44 18.71 -35.28
C LYS A 5 -8.02 17.37 -34.84
N LYS A 6 -9.29 17.11 -35.17
CA LYS A 6 -9.86 15.77 -35.02
C LYS A 6 -9.29 14.88 -36.11
N TYR A 7 -8.69 13.77 -35.71
CA TYR A 7 -8.17 12.75 -36.62
C TYR A 7 -9.10 11.54 -36.56
N GLN A 8 -9.35 10.93 -37.72
CA GLN A 8 -10.08 9.67 -37.82
C GLN A 8 -9.11 8.58 -38.30
N LEU A 9 -9.33 7.35 -37.82
CA LEU A 9 -8.66 6.18 -38.36
C LEU A 9 -9.57 5.57 -39.43
N VAL A 10 -9.05 5.36 -40.64
CA VAL A 10 -9.77 4.69 -41.73
C VAL A 10 -8.99 3.45 -42.11
N ILE A 11 -9.67 2.30 -42.11
CA ILE A 11 -9.10 1.01 -42.50
C ILE A 11 -9.84 0.57 -43.78
N GLU A 12 -9.07 0.34 -44.83
CA GLU A 12 -9.54 -0.12 -46.13
C GLU A 12 -8.88 -1.46 -46.45
N ILE A 13 -9.67 -2.52 -46.57
CA ILE A 13 -9.21 -3.88 -46.85
C ILE A 13 -9.89 -4.33 -48.13
N THR A 14 -9.12 -4.81 -49.10
CA THR A 14 -9.65 -5.48 -50.29
C THR A 14 -9.40 -6.97 -50.14
N THR A 15 -10.47 -7.77 -50.13
CA THR A 15 -10.35 -9.23 -50.04
C THR A 15 -9.75 -9.82 -51.32
N SER A 16 -9.32 -11.09 -51.26
CA SER A 16 -8.88 -11.83 -52.45
C SER A 16 -9.96 -11.99 -53.52
N SER A 17 -11.24 -11.88 -53.15
CA SER A 17 -12.39 -11.87 -54.07
C SER A 17 -12.67 -10.50 -54.68
N GLY A 18 -11.89 -9.46 -54.34
CA GLY A 18 -12.06 -8.09 -54.83
C GLY A 18 -13.10 -7.26 -54.10
N TYR A 19 -13.60 -7.74 -52.97
CA TYR A 19 -14.58 -7.01 -52.15
C TYR A 19 -13.87 -5.97 -51.26
N LEU A 20 -14.33 -4.72 -51.31
CA LEU A 20 -13.78 -3.63 -50.50
C LEU A 20 -14.55 -3.51 -49.18
N ILE A 21 -13.82 -3.65 -48.07
CA ILE A 21 -14.28 -3.37 -46.72
C ILE A 21 -13.67 -2.04 -46.29
N ARG A 22 -14.53 -1.10 -45.88
CA ARG A 22 -14.11 0.22 -45.39
C ARG A 22 -14.77 0.52 -44.06
N VAL A 23 -13.95 0.71 -43.03
CA VAL A 23 -14.39 1.11 -41.70
C VAL A 23 -13.65 2.36 -41.26
N SER A 24 -14.36 3.26 -40.59
CA SER A 24 -13.78 4.48 -40.03
C SER A 24 -14.12 4.63 -38.55
N TYR A 25 -13.17 5.14 -37.78
CA TYR A 25 -13.30 5.38 -36.34
C TYR A 25 -13.09 6.86 -36.03
N ASP A 26 -13.96 7.44 -35.20
CA ASP A 26 -13.92 8.85 -34.79
C ASP A 26 -12.86 9.18 -33.74
N HIS A 27 -12.33 8.15 -33.06
CA HIS A 27 -11.25 8.23 -32.10
C HIS A 27 -10.36 6.99 -32.22
N PHE A 28 -9.05 7.15 -31.98
CA PHE A 28 -8.13 6.04 -31.83
C PHE A 28 -6.95 6.42 -30.93
N ARG A 29 -6.38 5.42 -30.26
CA ARG A 29 -5.10 5.52 -29.57
C ARG A 29 -4.17 4.40 -30.01
N ILE A 30 -2.94 4.79 -30.32
CA ILE A 30 -1.81 3.88 -30.49
C ILE A 30 -1.15 3.76 -29.13
N SER A 31 -0.88 2.54 -28.70
CA SER A 31 -0.17 2.27 -27.46
C SER A 31 1.29 2.73 -27.57
N ASP A 32 1.99 2.72 -26.45
CA ASP A 32 3.40 3.10 -26.42
C ASP A 32 4.31 1.97 -26.97
N ALA A 33 5.61 2.21 -26.90
CA ALA A 33 6.62 1.23 -27.31
C ALA A 33 6.54 -0.08 -26.52
N PHE A 34 6.00 -0.02 -25.30
CA PHE A 34 5.94 -1.14 -24.39
C PHE A 34 4.87 -2.16 -24.80
N SER A 35 3.78 -1.74 -25.45
CA SER A 35 2.86 -2.64 -26.19
C SER A 35 2.99 -2.54 -27.71
N HIS A 36 4.22 -2.36 -28.19
CA HIS A 36 4.59 -2.48 -29.60
C HIS A 36 3.79 -1.56 -30.54
N PHE A 37 3.34 -0.39 -30.07
CA PHE A 37 2.58 0.58 -30.86
C PHE A 37 1.32 -0.02 -31.51
N LYS A 38 0.63 -0.91 -30.78
CA LYS A 38 -0.64 -1.51 -31.21
C LYS A 38 -1.79 -0.52 -31.07
N LEU A 39 -2.88 -0.75 -31.81
CA LEU A 39 -4.10 0.03 -31.65
C LEU A 39 -4.81 -0.43 -30.38
N GLY A 40 -4.80 0.38 -29.31
CA GLY A 40 -5.25 -0.04 -27.97
C GLY A 40 -6.62 0.49 -27.54
N ASN A 41 -7.19 1.43 -28.29
CA ASN A 41 -8.54 1.94 -28.07
C ASN A 41 -9.07 2.60 -29.34
N VAL A 42 -10.34 2.39 -29.66
CA VAL A 42 -11.06 3.06 -30.75
C VAL A 42 -12.40 3.60 -30.26
N GLY A 43 -12.86 4.66 -30.92
CA GLY A 43 -14.18 5.23 -30.69
C GLY A 43 -15.28 4.53 -31.49
N ASN A 44 -16.32 5.29 -31.82
CA ASN A 44 -17.45 4.77 -32.59
C ASN A 44 -17.02 4.49 -34.02
N TYR A 45 -17.48 3.36 -34.55
CA TYR A 45 -17.22 2.96 -35.94
C TYR A 45 -18.34 3.38 -36.88
N SER A 46 -18.00 3.61 -38.14
CA SER A 46 -18.96 3.72 -39.24
C SER A 46 -18.41 3.06 -40.50
N GLY A 47 -19.24 2.28 -41.19
CA GLY A 47 -18.87 1.49 -42.38
C GLY A 47 -20.03 0.64 -42.91
N GLU A 48 -19.85 0.07 -44.10
CA GLU A 48 -20.81 -0.86 -44.72
C GLU A 48 -20.29 -2.30 -44.62
N ASN A 49 -21.19 -3.25 -44.31
CA ASN A 49 -20.91 -4.70 -44.29
C ASN A 49 -19.71 -5.11 -43.42
N THR A 50 -19.53 -4.43 -42.28
CA THR A 50 -18.43 -4.67 -41.35
C THR A 50 -18.89 -4.43 -39.92
N ASP A 51 -18.44 -5.29 -39.02
CA ASP A 51 -18.59 -5.10 -37.57
C ASP A 51 -17.41 -4.27 -37.03
N ALA A 52 -17.55 -3.82 -35.77
CA ALA A 52 -16.43 -3.21 -35.05
C ALA A 52 -15.26 -4.20 -34.97
N ILE A 53 -14.04 -3.71 -35.19
CA ILE A 53 -12.86 -4.52 -34.91
C ILE A 53 -12.79 -4.69 -33.39
N THR A 54 -12.74 -5.93 -32.93
CA THR A 54 -12.49 -6.25 -31.53
C THR A 54 -11.03 -5.95 -31.22
N PHE A 55 -10.80 -5.05 -30.26
CA PHE A 55 -9.47 -4.74 -29.75
C PHE A 55 -9.40 -5.10 -28.29
N CYS A 56 -8.22 -5.52 -27.87
CA CYS A 56 -7.92 -5.63 -26.47
C CYS A 56 -7.55 -4.26 -25.87
N PRO A 57 -7.79 -4.07 -24.57
CA PRO A 57 -7.25 -2.94 -23.83
C PRO A 57 -5.73 -2.80 -24.02
N SER A 58 -5.19 -1.63 -23.69
CA SER A 58 -3.75 -1.39 -23.81
C SER A 58 -2.94 -2.44 -23.01
N ASN A 59 -1.81 -2.89 -23.58
CA ASN A 59 -0.94 -3.93 -23.01
C ASN A 59 -1.54 -5.35 -22.95
N MET A 60 -2.64 -5.61 -23.66
CA MET A 60 -3.20 -6.95 -23.82
C MET A 60 -3.14 -7.40 -25.27
N ASP A 61 -3.02 -8.72 -25.45
CA ASP A 61 -3.07 -9.36 -26.74
C ASP A 61 -4.33 -10.21 -26.87
N ILE A 62 -4.78 -10.41 -28.10
CA ILE A 62 -5.90 -11.31 -28.39
C ILE A 62 -5.34 -12.71 -28.63
N ASP A 63 -5.88 -13.71 -27.94
CA ASP A 63 -5.55 -15.12 -28.18
C ASP A 63 -6.79 -15.99 -27.96
N ASN A 64 -6.70 -17.23 -28.44
CA ASN A 64 -7.72 -18.22 -28.20
C ASN A 64 -7.70 -18.59 -26.72
N CYS A 65 -8.86 -18.50 -26.08
CA CYS A 65 -8.97 -18.75 -24.67
C CYS A 65 -8.55 -20.18 -24.25
N SER A 66 -8.69 -21.15 -25.15
CA SER A 66 -8.25 -22.54 -24.90
C SER A 66 -6.73 -22.73 -24.82
N THR A 67 -5.95 -21.76 -25.30
CA THR A 67 -4.48 -21.77 -25.29
C THR A 67 -3.87 -20.62 -24.49
N ALA A 68 -4.66 -19.61 -24.16
CA ALA A 68 -4.21 -18.45 -23.41
C ALA A 68 -3.83 -18.85 -21.96
N CYS A 69 -2.56 -18.64 -21.62
CA CYS A 69 -2.09 -18.75 -20.23
C CYS A 69 -2.14 -17.36 -19.57
N GLN A 70 -3.19 -17.11 -18.79
CA GLN A 70 -3.27 -15.86 -18.05
C GLN A 70 -2.52 -15.98 -16.72
N ARG A 71 -1.49 -15.15 -16.53
CA ARG A 71 -0.80 -14.99 -15.23
C ARG A 71 -1.35 -13.76 -14.50
N THR A 72 -1.56 -13.86 -13.19
CA THR A 72 -1.95 -12.71 -12.35
C THR A 72 -0.80 -12.30 -11.44
N CYS A 73 -0.87 -11.09 -10.89
CA CYS A 73 0.13 -10.64 -9.93
C CYS A 73 0.21 -11.57 -8.72
N GLU A 74 -0.93 -12.08 -8.22
CA GLU A 74 -1.06 -13.01 -7.08
C GLU A 74 -0.52 -14.41 -7.36
N ALA A 75 -0.51 -14.83 -8.64
CA ALA A 75 -0.10 -16.16 -9.05
C ALA A 75 0.83 -16.12 -10.27
N PRO A 76 2.01 -15.49 -10.19
CA PRO A 76 2.88 -15.28 -11.34
C PRO A 76 3.48 -16.59 -11.88
N GLY A 77 3.51 -17.64 -11.07
CA GLY A 77 3.97 -18.97 -11.47
C GLY A 77 2.90 -19.84 -12.13
N ILE A 78 1.63 -19.50 -11.97
CA ILE A 78 0.49 -20.35 -12.35
C ILE A 78 -0.15 -19.78 -13.60
N CYS A 79 -0.28 -20.60 -14.64
CA CYS A 79 -1.21 -20.32 -15.73
C CYS A 79 -2.62 -20.57 -15.21
N GLN A 80 -3.43 -19.53 -15.09
CA GLN A 80 -4.87 -19.72 -14.95
C GLN A 80 -5.41 -20.03 -16.33
N ASP A 81 -5.67 -21.32 -16.57
CA ASP A 81 -6.50 -21.75 -17.68
C ASP A 81 -7.94 -21.31 -17.33
N GLU A 82 -8.41 -20.21 -17.89
CA GLU A 82 -9.82 -19.86 -17.77
C GLU A 82 -10.64 -21.02 -18.33
N VAL A 83 -11.63 -21.52 -17.58
CA VAL A 83 -12.61 -22.48 -18.09
C VAL A 83 -13.56 -21.72 -19.01
N CYS A 84 -13.08 -21.42 -20.21
CA CYS A 84 -13.83 -20.74 -21.25
C CYS A 84 -14.27 -21.73 -22.33
N THR A 85 -15.50 -21.55 -22.79
CA THR A 85 -16.17 -22.49 -23.70
C THR A 85 -16.04 -22.07 -25.16
N ASP A 86 -14.81 -21.75 -25.61
CA ASP A 86 -14.46 -21.30 -26.97
C ASP A 86 -14.66 -19.78 -27.21
N GLY A 87 -13.67 -19.11 -27.83
CA GLY A 87 -13.68 -17.66 -28.10
C GLY A 87 -12.30 -16.98 -28.06
N GLU A 88 -12.22 -15.80 -28.67
CA GLU A 88 -11.06 -14.89 -28.58
C GLU A 88 -11.18 -14.05 -27.31
N VAL A 89 -10.12 -14.02 -26.49
CA VAL A 89 -10.06 -13.26 -25.25
C VAL A 89 -8.81 -12.40 -25.21
N CYS A 90 -8.85 -11.37 -24.36
CA CYS A 90 -7.71 -10.49 -24.13
C CYS A 90 -6.91 -11.00 -22.95
N PHE A 91 -5.64 -11.33 -23.19
CA PHE A 91 -4.74 -11.85 -22.19
C PHE A 91 -3.50 -10.96 -22.05
N CYS A 92 -2.78 -11.12 -20.95
CA CYS A 92 -1.49 -10.46 -20.77
C CYS A 92 -0.38 -11.24 -21.51
N PRO A 93 0.40 -10.57 -22.37
CA PRO A 93 1.52 -11.22 -23.05
C PRO A 93 2.61 -11.66 -22.07
N ASP A 94 3.53 -12.51 -22.53
CA ASP A 94 4.63 -13.00 -21.70
C ASP A 94 5.45 -11.87 -21.06
N GLY A 95 5.73 -12.01 -19.76
CA GLY A 95 6.41 -10.99 -18.96
C GLY A 95 5.47 -9.99 -18.28
N PHE A 96 4.16 -10.09 -18.53
CA PHE A 96 3.13 -9.26 -17.93
C PHE A 96 2.19 -10.07 -17.06
N PHE A 97 1.56 -9.38 -16.12
CA PHE A 97 0.68 -9.99 -15.13
C PHE A 97 -0.63 -9.19 -15.07
N MET A 98 -1.75 -9.91 -15.00
CA MET A 98 -3.05 -9.29 -14.79
C MET A 98 -3.11 -8.75 -13.37
N LYS A 99 -3.38 -7.45 -13.26
CA LYS A 99 -3.77 -6.80 -12.02
C LYS A 99 -5.16 -6.22 -12.23
N GLU A 100 -6.15 -6.78 -11.54
CA GLU A 100 -7.58 -6.48 -11.74
C GLU A 100 -8.06 -6.72 -13.17
N SER A 101 -7.85 -5.77 -14.09
CA SER A 101 -8.30 -5.79 -15.49
C SER A 101 -7.31 -5.15 -16.47
N HIS A 102 -6.08 -4.90 -16.04
CA HIS A 102 -5.01 -4.33 -16.87
C HIS A 102 -3.72 -5.14 -16.72
N CYS A 103 -2.91 -5.17 -17.76
CA CYS A 103 -1.62 -5.86 -17.74
C CYS A 103 -0.53 -4.90 -17.28
N VAL A 104 0.20 -5.33 -16.26
CA VAL A 104 1.30 -4.58 -15.65
C VAL A 104 2.59 -5.39 -15.71
N THR A 105 3.73 -4.71 -15.59
CA THR A 105 5.01 -5.41 -15.42
C THR A 105 5.11 -6.06 -14.04
N ARG A 106 6.08 -6.96 -13.87
CA ARG A 106 6.36 -7.57 -12.56
C ARG A 106 6.61 -6.52 -11.47
N GLU A 107 7.34 -5.45 -11.78
CA GLU A 107 7.68 -4.39 -10.81
C GLU A 107 6.43 -3.59 -10.39
N GLN A 108 5.44 -3.50 -11.27
CA GLN A 108 4.17 -2.80 -11.02
C GLN A 108 3.13 -3.67 -10.28
N CYS A 109 3.36 -4.97 -10.16
CA CYS A 109 2.54 -5.82 -9.29
C CYS A 109 2.69 -5.42 -7.82
N GLY A 110 3.92 -5.09 -7.41
CA GLY A 110 4.33 -4.84 -6.03
C GLY A 110 5.54 -5.68 -5.67
N CYS A 111 5.85 -5.76 -4.39
CA CYS A 111 7.01 -6.49 -3.89
C CYS A 111 6.61 -7.87 -3.37
N TYR A 112 7.28 -8.89 -3.87
CA TYR A 112 7.05 -10.27 -3.45
C TYR A 112 7.88 -10.59 -2.19
N VAL A 113 7.22 -10.93 -1.10
CA VAL A 113 7.86 -11.42 0.14
C VAL A 113 7.58 -12.89 0.35
N SER A 114 8.55 -13.61 0.92
CA SER A 114 8.49 -15.06 1.22
C SER A 114 8.06 -15.92 0.04
N GLU A 115 9.03 -16.36 -0.79
CA GLU A 115 8.83 -17.24 -1.96
C GLU A 115 7.60 -16.91 -2.82
N GLY A 116 7.25 -15.63 -2.95
CA GLY A 116 6.16 -15.16 -3.83
C GLY A 116 4.75 -15.32 -3.28
N GLN A 117 4.57 -15.64 -2.00
CA GLN A 117 3.25 -15.94 -1.43
C GLN A 117 2.50 -14.71 -0.89
N THR A 118 3.20 -13.59 -0.66
CA THR A 118 2.59 -12.33 -0.22
C THR A 118 3.12 -11.19 -1.06
N ILE A 119 2.22 -10.32 -1.51
CA ILE A 119 2.53 -9.16 -2.34
C ILE A 119 2.27 -7.91 -1.51
N VAL A 120 3.29 -7.08 -1.40
CA VAL A 120 3.23 -5.78 -0.75
C VAL A 120 3.02 -4.74 -1.85
N PRO A 121 1.90 -4.00 -1.86
CA PRO A 121 1.68 -2.94 -2.83
C PRO A 121 2.76 -1.86 -2.78
N GLU A 122 2.95 -1.14 -3.89
CA GLU A 122 3.89 -0.02 -3.96
C GLU A 122 3.57 1.03 -2.88
N GLY A 123 4.58 1.40 -2.09
CA GLY A 123 4.43 2.35 -0.97
C GLY A 123 3.93 1.73 0.34
N ASP A 124 3.40 0.51 0.32
CA ASP A 124 2.99 -0.21 1.53
C ASP A 124 4.20 -0.87 2.22
N PHE A 125 4.00 -1.30 3.46
CA PHE A 125 5.05 -1.90 4.28
C PHE A 125 4.77 -3.36 4.63
N PHE A 126 5.84 -4.07 5.00
CA PHE A 126 5.77 -5.43 5.51
C PHE A 126 6.73 -5.61 6.67
N VAL A 127 6.26 -6.31 7.71
CA VAL A 127 7.04 -6.65 8.90
C VAL A 127 7.24 -8.16 8.93
N ASN A 128 8.49 -8.59 9.14
CA ASN A 128 8.79 -10.01 9.23
C ASN A 128 8.16 -10.66 10.48
N ALA A 129 8.08 -11.98 10.50
CA ALA A 129 7.43 -12.71 11.60
C ALA A 129 7.98 -12.45 13.01
N GLY A 130 9.25 -12.04 13.12
CA GLY A 130 9.87 -11.71 14.41
C GLY A 130 9.78 -10.25 14.81
N CYS A 131 9.15 -9.37 14.01
CA CYS A 131 9.22 -7.91 14.18
C CYS A 131 10.65 -7.40 14.42
N THR A 132 11.61 -7.92 13.66
CA THR A 132 13.03 -7.53 13.73
C THR A 132 13.44 -6.62 12.57
N ARG A 133 12.58 -6.51 11.55
CA ARG A 133 12.76 -5.61 10.42
C ARG A 133 11.41 -5.24 9.82
N LYS A 134 11.32 -4.01 9.33
CA LYS A 134 10.15 -3.48 8.62
C LYS A 134 10.62 -2.92 7.31
N GLY A 135 10.01 -3.32 6.20
CA GLY A 135 10.40 -2.85 4.89
C GLY A 135 9.26 -2.13 4.19
N VAL A 136 9.59 -1.19 3.32
CA VAL A 136 8.63 -0.50 2.44
C VAL A 136 8.88 -0.94 1.00
N CYS A 137 7.80 -1.24 0.28
CA CYS A 137 7.89 -1.59 -1.13
C CYS A 137 8.15 -0.33 -1.97
N THR A 138 9.23 -0.34 -2.75
CA THR A 138 9.63 0.76 -3.61
C THR A 138 10.17 0.22 -4.93
N ASN A 139 9.51 0.56 -6.04
CA ASN A 139 9.83 0.11 -7.40
C ASN A 139 9.98 -1.43 -7.51
N GLY A 140 9.10 -2.18 -6.85
CA GLY A 140 9.11 -3.65 -6.89
C GLY A 140 10.18 -4.33 -6.01
N GLU A 141 10.94 -3.56 -5.23
CA GLU A 141 11.89 -4.07 -4.23
C GLU A 141 11.52 -3.62 -2.81
N ILE A 142 11.72 -4.48 -1.81
CA ILE A 142 11.53 -4.08 -0.41
C ILE A 142 12.81 -3.46 0.13
N ILE A 143 12.71 -2.20 0.55
CA ILE A 143 13.75 -1.49 1.28
C ILE A 143 13.55 -1.73 2.77
N TRP A 144 14.45 -2.51 3.39
CA TRP A 144 14.35 -2.93 4.78
C TRP A 144 14.98 -1.92 5.75
N ASP A 145 14.26 -1.64 6.83
CA ASP A 145 14.79 -1.08 8.07
C ASP A 145 15.10 -2.20 9.06
N GLU A 146 16.39 -2.47 9.26
CA GLU A 146 16.91 -3.48 10.20
C GLU A 146 16.97 -2.96 11.65
N GLY A 147 16.61 -1.69 11.89
CA GLY A 147 16.49 -1.10 13.23
C GLY A 147 15.12 -1.27 13.88
N TYR A 148 14.14 -1.81 13.13
CA TYR A 148 12.78 -1.98 13.59
C TYR A 148 12.70 -2.97 14.77
N VAL A 149 12.22 -2.48 15.91
CA VAL A 149 12.03 -3.25 17.13
C VAL A 149 10.80 -2.75 17.87
N CYS A 150 10.03 -3.67 18.44
CA CYS A 150 8.89 -3.29 19.26
C CYS A 150 9.34 -2.60 20.54
N SER A 151 8.54 -1.63 20.99
CA SER A 151 8.64 -1.09 22.34
C SER A 151 8.59 -2.23 23.38
N PRO A 152 9.24 -2.10 24.54
CA PRO A 152 9.05 -3.03 25.66
C PRO A 152 7.59 -3.19 26.09
N ASN A 153 6.75 -2.18 25.82
CA ASN A 153 5.31 -2.16 26.11
C ASN A 153 4.45 -2.41 24.85
N ALA A 154 4.98 -3.18 23.89
CA ALA A 154 4.27 -3.60 22.69
C ALA A 154 4.47 -5.09 22.42
N ASN A 155 3.46 -5.71 21.80
CA ASN A 155 3.54 -7.08 21.30
C ASN A 155 3.68 -7.07 19.78
N CYS A 156 4.55 -7.94 19.26
CA CYS A 156 4.58 -8.28 17.84
C CYS A 156 3.42 -9.25 17.56
N GLU A 157 2.41 -8.79 16.85
CA GLU A 157 1.26 -9.63 16.52
C GLU A 157 0.64 -9.19 15.19
N GLU A 158 -0.36 -9.94 14.74
CA GLU A 158 -1.07 -9.68 13.50
C GLU A 158 -2.52 -9.35 13.81
N ARG A 159 -2.96 -8.14 13.43
CA ARG A 159 -4.34 -7.67 13.58
C ARG A 159 -4.86 -7.30 12.19
N ASN A 160 -5.99 -7.88 11.78
CA ASN A 160 -6.59 -7.67 10.45
C ASN A 160 -5.60 -7.92 9.28
N ASN A 161 -4.80 -8.99 9.37
CA ASN A 161 -3.73 -9.34 8.41
C ASN A 161 -2.56 -8.34 8.34
N ILE A 162 -2.47 -7.39 9.28
CA ILE A 162 -1.35 -6.45 9.38
C ILE A 162 -0.50 -6.86 10.58
N ARG A 163 0.70 -7.37 10.28
CA ARG A 163 1.73 -7.64 11.28
C ARG A 163 2.54 -6.39 11.56
N GLN A 164 2.62 -6.00 12.82
CA GLN A 164 3.47 -4.92 13.32
C GLN A 164 3.51 -4.98 14.86
N CYS A 165 4.21 -4.03 15.46
CA CYS A 165 4.19 -3.83 16.90
C CYS A 165 2.89 -3.12 17.27
N TYR A 166 2.18 -3.66 18.25
CA TYR A 166 0.99 -3.03 18.80
C TYR A 166 1.19 -2.80 20.29
N CYS A 167 0.97 -1.57 20.76
CA CYS A 167 1.05 -1.25 22.18
C CYS A 167 0.07 -2.13 22.97
N VAL A 168 0.51 -2.57 24.15
CA VAL A 168 -0.35 -3.30 25.09
C VAL A 168 -1.39 -2.37 25.72
N ASP A 169 -2.45 -2.94 26.30
CA ASP A 169 -3.51 -2.15 26.94
C ASP A 169 -2.95 -1.18 27.98
N GLY A 170 -3.44 0.06 27.95
CA GLY A 170 -2.95 1.15 28.80
C GLY A 170 -1.79 1.96 28.19
N TYR A 171 -1.25 1.54 27.05
CA TYR A 171 -0.22 2.26 26.30
C TYR A 171 -0.70 2.68 24.91
N GLY A 172 -0.12 3.76 24.37
CA GLY A 172 -0.43 4.27 23.04
C GLY A 172 0.79 4.85 22.34
N GLY A 173 0.75 4.82 21.02
CA GLY A 173 1.85 5.20 20.14
C GLY A 173 1.82 4.39 18.85
N ASP A 174 2.97 4.28 18.18
CA ASP A 174 3.14 3.58 16.91
C ASP A 174 3.60 2.12 17.05
N GLY A 175 3.79 1.64 18.28
CA GLY A 175 4.23 0.27 18.58
C GLY A 175 5.75 0.12 18.73
N GLU A 176 6.53 0.95 18.06
CA GLU A 176 7.98 1.08 18.27
C GLU A 176 8.24 1.96 19.50
N THR A 177 7.41 2.99 19.65
CA THR A 177 7.31 3.85 20.83
C THR A 177 5.91 3.71 21.43
N CYS A 178 5.83 3.17 22.64
CA CYS A 178 4.59 3.10 23.41
C CYS A 178 4.73 3.88 24.70
N THR A 179 3.82 4.82 24.90
CA THR A 179 3.76 5.69 26.08
C THR A 179 2.51 5.39 26.88
N SER A 180 2.61 5.40 28.21
CA SER A 180 1.46 5.14 29.07
C SER A 180 0.37 6.20 28.83
N LEU A 181 -0.84 5.74 28.53
CA LEU A 181 -2.03 6.60 28.33
C LEU A 181 -2.66 7.02 29.67
N ILE A 182 -2.31 6.32 30.75
CA ILE A 182 -2.70 6.68 32.10
C ILE A 182 -1.56 7.52 32.69
N PRO A 183 -1.79 8.80 33.02
CA PRO A 183 -0.78 9.58 33.72
C PRO A 183 -0.43 8.88 35.03
N ALA A 184 0.84 8.58 35.23
CA ALA A 184 1.32 7.96 36.46
C ALA A 184 0.87 8.78 37.67
N LYS A 185 0.62 8.12 38.79
CA LYS A 185 0.18 8.78 40.01
C LYS A 185 1.27 9.65 40.63
N ASP A 186 2.53 9.25 40.45
CA ASP A 186 3.73 9.89 40.96
C ASP A 186 4.96 9.47 40.13
N CYS A 187 6.12 10.08 40.44
CA CYS A 187 7.38 9.75 39.77
C CYS A 187 7.92 8.36 40.13
N GLN A 188 7.44 7.74 41.22
CA GLN A 188 7.87 6.40 41.60
C GLN A 188 7.31 5.37 40.63
N GLU A 189 6.04 5.50 40.26
CA GLU A 189 5.42 4.63 39.26
C GLU A 189 6.11 4.75 37.89
N ILE A 190 6.52 5.96 37.52
CA ILE A 190 7.32 6.18 36.30
C ILE A 190 8.71 5.53 36.43
N TYR A 191 9.37 5.65 37.59
CA TYR A 191 10.69 5.07 37.83
C TYR A 191 10.67 3.53 37.79
N ASP A 192 9.57 2.93 38.22
CA ASP A 192 9.37 1.48 38.23
C ASP A 192 9.03 0.94 36.83
N ASP A 193 8.26 1.69 36.03
CA ASP A 193 7.81 1.30 34.68
C ASP A 193 8.82 1.65 33.55
N ASP A 194 9.56 2.75 33.68
CA ASP A 194 10.50 3.21 32.65
C ASP A 194 11.89 2.58 32.85
N SER A 195 12.23 1.62 31.99
CA SER A 195 13.53 0.94 31.99
C SER A 195 14.73 1.88 31.71
N THR A 196 14.50 3.04 31.12
CA THR A 196 15.54 4.04 30.83
C THR A 196 15.84 4.96 32.02
N ARG A 197 14.89 5.08 32.97
CA ARG A 197 15.01 5.90 34.20
C ARG A 197 15.56 7.30 33.95
N ASN A 198 15.10 7.96 32.90
CA ASN A 198 15.55 9.31 32.57
C ASN A 198 14.96 10.35 33.55
N SER A 199 15.77 11.31 33.99
CA SER A 199 15.24 12.45 34.77
C SER A 199 14.63 13.48 33.82
N GLY A 200 13.50 14.08 34.20
CA GLY A 200 12.79 14.98 33.28
C GLY A 200 11.45 15.48 33.82
N ILE A 201 10.74 16.24 32.99
CA ILE A 201 9.38 16.69 33.28
C ILE A 201 8.40 15.62 32.80
N TYR A 202 7.56 15.14 33.70
CA TYR A 202 6.54 14.13 33.44
C TYR A 202 5.17 14.63 33.85
N ARG A 203 4.13 14.11 33.19
CA ARG A 203 2.74 14.43 33.51
C ARG A 203 2.16 13.38 34.45
N ILE A 204 1.77 13.79 35.66
CA ILE A 204 1.23 12.89 36.68
C ILE A 204 -0.22 13.22 37.03
N LYS A 205 -0.94 12.24 37.57
CA LYS A 205 -2.28 12.41 38.14
C LYS A 205 -2.40 11.63 39.46
N PRO A 206 -2.12 12.26 40.61
CA PRO A 206 -2.19 11.61 41.91
C PRO A 206 -3.54 10.96 42.20
N THR A 207 -3.54 9.84 42.90
CA THR A 207 -4.77 9.14 43.32
C THR A 207 -5.63 10.05 44.19
N GLY A 208 -6.92 10.19 43.85
CA GLY A 208 -7.85 11.09 44.55
C GLY A 208 -7.82 12.54 44.07
N TRP A 209 -6.92 12.91 43.16
CA TRP A 209 -6.93 14.24 42.53
C TRP A 209 -8.10 14.37 41.55
N THR A 210 -8.95 15.36 41.80
CA THR A 210 -10.14 15.64 40.96
C THR A 210 -9.84 16.56 39.77
N GLY A 211 -8.67 17.20 39.76
CA GLY A 211 -8.22 18.05 38.66
C GLY A 211 -7.62 17.26 37.48
N SER A 212 -7.20 18.01 36.46
CA SER A 212 -6.44 17.46 35.34
C SER A 212 -5.02 17.05 35.77
N ALA A 213 -4.43 16.11 35.03
CA ALA A 213 -3.03 15.74 35.19
C ALA A 213 -2.12 16.94 34.92
N PHE A 214 -1.07 17.10 35.73
CA PHE A 214 -0.16 18.25 35.71
C PHE A 214 1.30 17.79 35.60
N GLU A 215 2.18 18.70 35.22
CA GLU A 215 3.60 18.42 34.99
C GLU A 215 4.41 18.56 36.28
N VAL A 216 5.34 17.63 36.51
CA VAL A 216 6.30 17.63 37.63
C VAL A 216 7.68 17.24 37.12
N TYR A 217 8.74 17.72 37.78
CA TYR A 217 10.08 17.23 37.50
C TYR A 217 10.36 15.98 38.35
N CYS A 218 10.56 14.85 37.68
CA CYS A 218 10.98 13.59 38.28
C CYS A 218 12.50 13.47 38.23
N ASN A 219 13.11 13.35 39.40
CA ASN A 219 14.53 13.04 39.53
C ASN A 219 14.69 11.52 39.72
N MET A 220 15.15 10.86 38.67
CA MET A 220 15.32 9.41 38.66
C MET A 220 16.70 8.95 39.15
N THR A 221 17.63 9.86 39.48
CA THR A 221 18.97 9.45 39.95
C THR A 221 18.99 8.89 41.38
N ASP A 222 17.95 9.18 42.18
CA ASP A 222 17.86 8.80 43.61
C ASP A 222 16.56 8.01 43.90
N GLY A 223 16.23 7.06 43.01
CA GLY A 223 15.16 6.08 43.26
C GLY A 223 13.73 6.51 42.86
N GLY A 224 13.55 7.63 42.15
CA GLY A 224 12.23 8.03 41.60
C GLY A 224 11.51 9.17 42.32
N GLY A 225 12.25 10.11 42.93
CA GLY A 225 11.69 11.24 43.66
C GLY A 225 11.09 12.34 42.77
N TRP A 226 10.15 13.12 43.32
CA TRP A 226 9.55 14.29 42.64
C TRP A 226 9.91 15.60 43.33
N THR A 227 10.02 16.68 42.55
CA THR A 227 10.07 18.06 43.07
C THR A 227 9.07 18.93 42.33
N VAL A 228 8.24 19.67 43.06
CA VAL A 228 7.34 20.67 42.45
C VAL A 228 8.18 21.87 42.07
N SER A 229 8.51 21.99 40.80
CA SER A 229 9.03 23.24 40.25
C SER A 229 7.86 24.21 40.06
N GLY A 230 7.58 25.00 41.09
CA GLY A 230 6.61 26.09 40.99
C GLY A 230 7.09 27.15 39.99
N LEU A 231 6.37 27.30 38.88
CA LEU A 231 6.34 28.55 38.12
C LEU A 231 4.88 28.95 37.82
N PRO A 232 4.60 30.26 37.76
CA PRO A 232 3.35 30.83 38.22
C PRO A 232 2.32 30.87 37.10
N MET A 233 1.18 30.20 37.30
CA MET A 233 -0.05 30.52 36.56
C MET A 233 -1.14 30.81 37.59
N ILE A 234 -1.17 32.08 37.98
CA ILE A 234 -2.33 32.85 38.44
C ILE A 234 -3.34 32.03 39.27
N GLY A 235 -3.15 32.11 40.58
CA GLY A 235 -4.26 32.16 41.53
C GLY A 235 -5.08 30.89 41.70
N THR A 236 -4.49 29.83 42.25
CA THR A 236 -5.21 28.93 43.16
C THR A 236 -4.23 28.37 44.18
N GLU A 237 -4.50 28.62 45.46
CA GLU A 237 -3.81 27.97 46.57
C GLU A 237 -3.95 26.45 46.42
N ILE A 238 -2.82 25.74 46.45
CA ILE A 238 -2.79 24.30 46.74
C ILE A 238 -2.26 24.20 48.17
N THR A 239 -3.17 24.03 49.12
CA THR A 239 -2.84 23.68 50.51
C THR A 239 -2.84 22.15 50.61
N PHE A 240 -1.81 21.59 51.26
CA PHE A 240 -1.73 20.16 51.59
C PHE A 240 -2.63 19.83 52.80
#